data_AF-A0A2A2N5A8-F1
#
_entry.id   AF-A0A2A2N5A8-F1
#
_cell.length_a   1.000
_cell.length_b   1.000
_cell.length_c   1.000
_cell.angle_alpha   90.00
_cell.angle_beta   90.00
_cell.angle_gamma   90.00
#
_symmetry.space_group_name_H-M   'P 1'
#
loop_
_entity.id
_entity.type
_entity.pdbx_description
1 polymer ?
#
loop_
_entity_poly.entity_id
_entity_poly.type
_entity_poly.pdbx_seq_one_letter_code
_entity_poly.pdbx_strand_id
1 'polypeptide(L)' 'MCNHGVYLQRQQRSWIQKLIGIKEVYVCSKCGYVLKLR' A
#
# COMPACT_ATOMS: atom_id res chain seq x y z
N MET A 1 14.84 -9.07 7.70
CA MET A 1 14.02 -7.86 7.94
C MET A 1 13.94 -7.07 6.65
N CYS A 2 12.76 -6.90 6.06
CA CYS A 2 12.61 -5.98 4.92
C CYS A 2 12.56 -4.54 5.42
N ASN A 3 13.44 -3.69 4.90
CA ASN A 3 13.41 -2.25 5.14
C ASN A 3 12.27 -1.63 4.31
N HIS A 4 11.04 -1.75 4.80
CA HIS A 4 9.84 -1.35 4.06
C HIS A 4 9.87 0.11 3.59
N GLY A 5 10.52 1.03 4.32
CA GLY A 5 10.56 2.45 3.96
C GLY A 5 11.05 2.76 2.54
N VAL A 6 12.08 2.04 2.04
CA VAL A 6 12.67 2.30 0.71
C VAL A 6 11.91 1.57 -0.42
N TYR A 7 11.26 0.46 -0.09
CA TYR A 7 10.60 -0.41 -1.06
C TYR A 7 9.07 -0.26 -1.09
N LEU A 8 8.49 0.56 -0.21
CA LEU A 8 7.07 0.90 -0.20
C LEU A 8 6.76 1.79 -1.42
N GLN A 9 6.13 1.20 -2.42
CA GLN A 9 5.66 1.91 -3.59
C GLN A 9 4.18 2.21 -3.45
N ARG A 10 3.79 3.46 -3.73
CA ARG A 10 2.39 3.87 -3.77
C ARG A 10 1.70 3.14 -4.92
N GLN A 11 0.66 2.40 -4.59
CA GLN A 11 -0.17 1.69 -5.56
C GLN A 11 -1.46 2.46 -5.82
N GLN A 12 -1.97 2.28 -7.04
CA GLN A 12 -3.26 2.84 -7.40
C GLN A 12 -4.35 2.17 -6.57
N ARG A 13 -5.28 2.99 -6.06
CA ARG A 13 -6.40 2.49 -5.29
C ARG A 13 -7.38 1.75 -6.19
N SER A 14 -7.78 0.57 -5.77
CA SER A 14 -8.89 -0.13 -6.42
C SER A 14 -10.22 0.54 -6.11
N TRP A 15 -11.23 0.29 -6.95
CA TRP A 15 -12.59 0.81 -6.73
C TRP A 15 -13.16 0.42 -5.37
N ILE A 16 -12.88 -0.80 -4.92
CA ILE A 16 -13.28 -1.30 -3.60
C ILE A 16 -12.59 -0.50 -2.47
N GLN A 17 -11.30 -0.19 -2.62
CA GLN A 17 -10.56 0.60 -1.63
C GLN A 17 -11.10 2.02 -1.51
N LYS A 18 -11.55 2.62 -2.61
CA LYS A 18 -12.23 3.93 -2.58
C LYS A 18 -13.56 3.85 -1.82
N LEU A 19 -14.35 2.79 -2.04
CA LEU A 19 -15.64 2.60 -1.36
C LEU A 19 -15.50 2.39 0.15
N ILE A 20 -14.43 1.72 0.61
CA ILE A 20 -14.18 1.45 2.04
C ILE A 20 -13.54 2.67 2.76
N GLY A 21 -13.22 3.73 2.00
CA GLY A 21 -12.62 4.96 2.51
C GLY A 21 -11.11 4.85 2.72
N ILE A 22 -10.40 4.04 1.94
CA ILE A 22 -8.94 3.95 1.99
C ILE A 22 -8.35 5.06 1.12
N LYS A 23 -7.62 6.01 1.72
CA LYS A 23 -6.98 7.13 1.02
C LYS A 23 -5.72 6.75 0.26
N GLU A 24 -4.89 5.86 0.80
CA GLU A 24 -3.62 5.51 0.19
C GLU A 24 -3.26 4.04 0.44
N VAL A 25 -2.66 3.40 -0.55
CA VAL A 25 -2.16 2.04 -0.44
C VAL A 25 -0.72 2.03 -0.91
N TYR A 26 0.15 1.46 -0.08
CA TYR A 26 1.55 1.25 -0.39
C TYR A 26 1.83 -0.24 -0.32
N VAL A 27 2.59 -0.73 -1.29
CA VAL A 27 2.98 -2.14 -1.36
C VAL A 27 4.49 -2.20 -1.43
N CYS A 28 5.09 -3.04 -0.59
CA CYS A 28 6.50 -3.31 -0.61
C CYS A 28 6.83 -4.24 -1.78
N SER A 29 7.62 -3.77 -2.73
CA SER A 29 7.98 -4.55 -3.93
C SER A 29 8.94 -5.71 -3.66
N LYS A 30 9.51 -5.79 -2.44
CA LYS A 30 10.44 -6.86 -2.01
C LYS A 30 9.76 -8.03 -1.28
N CYS A 31 8.75 -7.75 -0.47
CA CYS A 31 8.10 -8.77 0.39
C CYS A 31 6.58 -8.83 0.26
N GLY A 32 5.96 -7.96 -0.54
CA GLY A 32 4.51 -7.90 -0.67
C GLY A 32 3.78 -7.30 0.52
N TYR A 33 4.48 -6.72 1.51
CA TYR A 33 3.84 -6.03 2.63
C TYR A 33 2.95 -4.89 2.14
N VAL A 34 1.69 -4.86 2.59
CA VAL A 34 0.70 -3.86 2.18
C VAL A 34 0.41 -2.93 3.35
N LEU A 35 0.79 -1.66 3.22
CA LEU A 35 0.42 -0.59 4.14
C LEU A 35 -0.81 0.14 3.57
N LYS A 36 -1.90 0.20 4.32
CA LYS A 36 -3.11 0.91 3.94
C LYS A 36 -3.30 2.09 4.90
N LEU A 37 -3.39 3.29 4.35
CA LEU A 37 -3.77 4.48 5.11
C LEU A 37 -5.23 4.80 4.79
N ARG A 38 -6.05 4.87 5.85
CA ARG A 38 -7.46 5.21 5.75
C ARG A 38 -7.65 6.71 5.65
#